data_AF-A0AAV4HM94-F1
#
_entry.id   AF-A0AAV4HM94-F1
#
_cell.length_a   1.000
_cell.length_b   1.000
_cell.length_c   1.000
_cell.angle_alpha   90.00
_cell.angle_beta   90.00
_cell.angle_gamma   90.00
#
_symmetry.space_group_name_H-M   'P 1'
#
loop_
_entity.id
_entity.type
_entity.pdbx_description
1 polymer ?
#
loop_
_entity_poly.entity_id
_entity_poly.type
_entity_poly.pdbx_seq_one_letter_code
_entity_poly.pdbx_strand_id
1 'polypeptide(L)'
;MKQMDQGMIPACECLKDTVARTLPFWYDSIVPAIKSGKRVLISAHGNSLRGLIKYLDNLSDLEIIDKNIPTAIPLVYELDENLRPVKNYYLGSAEEVAAAQAKVANQGKAK
;
A
#
# COMPACT_ATOMS: atom_id res chain seq x y z
N MET A 1 1.81 2.75 -24.93
CA MET A 1 2.48 1.91 -23.92
C MET A 1 3.95 1.86 -24.26
N LYS A 2 4.86 2.24 -23.35
CA LYS A 2 6.30 2.02 -23.57
C LYS A 2 6.56 0.53 -23.67
N GLN A 3 7.34 0.09 -24.65
CA GLN A 3 7.88 -1.27 -24.70
C GLN A 3 8.74 -1.48 -23.46
N MET A 4 8.26 -2.33 -22.54
CA MET A 4 9.07 -2.86 -21.44
C MET A 4 9.73 -4.14 -21.92
N ASP A 5 11.00 -4.33 -21.55
CA ASP A 5 11.69 -5.59 -21.76
C ASP A 5 10.93 -6.72 -21.03
N GLN A 6 10.56 -7.76 -21.77
CA GLN A 6 9.84 -8.91 -21.21
C GLN A 6 10.64 -9.62 -20.12
N GLY A 7 11.98 -9.56 -20.17
CA GLY A 7 12.85 -10.12 -19.13
C GLY A 7 12.74 -9.40 -17.78
N MET A 8 12.16 -8.20 -17.74
CA MET A 8 11.97 -7.42 -16.52
C MET A 8 10.63 -7.68 -15.83
N ILE A 9 9.72 -8.44 -16.45
CA ILE A 9 8.41 -8.75 -15.88
C ILE A 9 8.50 -10.07 -15.10
N PRO A 10 8.25 -10.06 -13.78
CA PRO A 10 8.33 -11.28 -12.98
C PRO A 10 7.20 -12.25 -13.36
N ALA A 11 7.54 -13.54 -13.47
CA ALA A 11 6.55 -14.59 -13.73
C ALA A 11 5.69 -14.90 -12.49
N CYS A 12 6.27 -14.75 -11.30
CA CYS A 12 5.61 -14.81 -10.01
C CYS A 12 6.36 -13.94 -9.00
N GLU A 13 5.71 -13.54 -7.93
CA GLU A 13 6.31 -12.69 -6.89
C GLU A 13 5.83 -13.12 -5.51
N CYS A 14 6.73 -13.09 -4.53
CA CYS A 14 6.34 -13.07 -3.13
C CYS A 14 6.11 -11.62 -2.65
N LEU A 15 5.66 -11.46 -1.41
CA LEU A 15 5.44 -10.13 -0.83
C LEU A 15 6.73 -9.30 -0.79
N LYS A 16 7.87 -9.92 -0.51
CA LYS A 16 9.18 -9.26 -0.47
C LYS A 16 9.54 -8.67 -1.84
N ASP A 17 9.34 -9.43 -2.91
CA ASP A 17 9.60 -8.96 -4.29
C ASP A 17 8.68 -7.78 -4.64
N THR A 18 7.39 -7.91 -4.28
CA THR A 18 6.41 -6.84 -4.47
C THR A 18 6.82 -5.55 -3.75
N VAL A 19 7.29 -5.64 -2.50
CA VAL A 19 7.81 -4.49 -1.74
C VAL A 19 9.01 -3.89 -2.47
N ALA A 20 9.98 -4.73 -2.87
CA ALA A 20 11.22 -4.29 -3.51
C ALA A 20 10.96 -3.49 -4.80
N ARG A 21 9.98 -3.89 -5.62
CA ARG A 21 9.63 -3.12 -6.83
C ARG A 21 8.68 -1.95 -6.60
N THR A 22 7.95 -1.92 -5.49
CA THR A 22 6.99 -0.82 -5.20
C THR A 22 7.72 0.43 -4.72
N LEU A 23 8.80 0.29 -3.94
CA LEU A 23 9.52 1.43 -3.37
C LEU A 23 10.21 2.35 -4.39
N PRO A 24 10.83 1.86 -5.48
CA PRO A 24 11.34 2.73 -6.53
C PRO A 24 10.27 3.69 -7.07
N PHE A 25 9.05 3.19 -7.31
CA PHE A 25 7.95 4.05 -7.78
C PHE A 25 7.53 5.11 -6.76
N TRP A 26 7.62 4.79 -5.46
CA TRP A 26 7.43 5.78 -4.40
C TRP A 26 8.42 6.93 -4.53
N TYR A 27 9.72 6.65 -4.60
CA TYR A 27 10.75 7.68 -4.66
C TYR A 27 10.82 8.43 -6.00
N ASP A 28 10.59 7.74 -7.11
CA ASP A 28 10.80 8.30 -8.45
C ASP A 28 9.60 9.12 -8.95
N SER A 29 8.39 8.81 -8.46
CA SER A 29 7.16 9.41 -8.97
C SER A 29 6.30 10.05 -7.89
N ILE A 30 6.04 9.33 -6.78
CA ILE A 30 5.11 9.80 -5.75
C ILE A 30 5.74 10.91 -4.91
N VAL A 31 6.97 10.72 -4.43
CA VAL A 31 7.71 11.70 -3.62
C VAL A 31 7.87 13.05 -4.35
N PRO A 32 8.31 13.11 -5.62
CA PRO A 32 8.39 14.37 -6.36
C PRO A 32 7.02 15.05 -6.51
N ALA A 33 5.94 14.29 -6.73
CA ALA A 33 4.60 14.83 -6.81
C ALA A 33 4.17 15.49 -5.49
N ILE A 34 4.39 14.80 -4.35
CA ILE A 34 4.09 15.35 -3.02
C ILE A 34 4.93 16.62 -2.75
N LYS A 35 6.25 16.58 -3.02
CA LYS A 35 7.14 17.74 -2.83
C LYS A 35 6.79 18.93 -3.71
N SER A 36 6.14 18.70 -4.85
CA SER A 36 5.59 19.77 -5.71
C SER A 36 4.28 20.39 -5.18
N GLY A 37 3.83 20.01 -3.99
CA GLY A 37 2.60 20.50 -3.36
C GLY A 37 1.32 19.82 -3.84
N LYS A 38 1.43 18.70 -4.58
CA LYS A 38 0.25 17.98 -5.08
C LYS A 38 -0.30 17.04 -4.01
N ARG A 39 -1.63 16.95 -3.94
CA ARG A 39 -2.34 15.89 -3.21
C ARG A 39 -2.40 14.65 -4.10
N VAL A 40 -1.79 13.56 -3.66
CA VAL A 40 -1.67 12.33 -4.46
C VAL A 40 -2.73 11.31 -4.03
N LEU A 41 -3.46 10.76 -5.00
CA LEU A 41 -4.33 9.60 -4.80
C LEU A 41 -3.65 8.38 -5.42
N ILE A 42 -3.49 7.31 -4.63
CA ILE A 42 -2.91 6.05 -5.08
C ILE A 42 -4.03 5.00 -5.17
N SER A 43 -4.30 4.49 -6.37
CA SER A 43 -5.18 3.35 -6.59
C SER A 43 -4.34 2.13 -6.96
N ALA A 44 -4.39 1.09 -6.13
CA ALA A 44 -3.54 -0.09 -6.26
C ALA A 44 -4.22 -1.32 -5.63
N HIS A 45 -3.46 -2.42 -5.51
CA HIS A 45 -3.94 -3.70 -4.98
C HIS A 45 -3.30 -4.04 -3.64
N GLY A 46 -3.83 -5.07 -2.95
CA GLY A 46 -3.45 -5.43 -1.58
C GLY A 46 -1.95 -5.53 -1.33
N ASN A 47 -1.21 -6.37 -2.07
CA ASN A 47 0.22 -6.58 -1.81
C ASN A 47 1.10 -5.37 -2.14
N SER A 48 0.77 -4.62 -3.20
CA SER A 48 1.46 -3.36 -3.51
C SER A 48 1.21 -2.30 -2.43
N LEU A 49 -0.03 -2.19 -1.94
CA LEU A 49 -0.36 -1.27 -0.85
C LEU A 49 0.30 -1.69 0.45
N ARG A 50 0.35 -3.00 0.76
CA ARG A 50 1.12 -3.55 1.89
C ARG A 50 2.59 -3.17 1.80
N GLY A 51 3.20 -3.24 0.62
CA GLY A 51 4.60 -2.83 0.44
C GLY A 51 4.84 -1.36 0.80
N LEU A 52 3.94 -0.48 0.37
CA LEU A 52 4.03 0.94 0.69
C LEU A 52 3.73 1.23 2.17
N ILE A 53 2.68 0.62 2.73
CA ILE A 53 2.30 0.77 4.14
C ILE A 53 3.40 0.25 5.05
N LYS A 54 4.01 -0.90 4.72
CA LYS A 54 5.15 -1.44 5.48
C LYS A 54 6.27 -0.42 5.62
N TYR A 55 6.59 0.27 4.52
CA TYR A 55 7.63 1.29 4.51
C TYR A 55 7.23 2.55 5.30
N LEU A 56 6.01 3.06 5.07
CA LEU A 56 5.53 4.27 5.72
C LEU A 56 5.37 4.09 7.24
N ASP A 57 4.76 2.97 7.65
CA ASP A 57 4.48 2.66 9.05
C ASP A 57 5.68 1.98 9.75
N ASN A 58 6.80 1.76 9.03
CA ASN A 58 7.99 1.06 9.51
C ASN A 58 7.68 -0.31 10.16
N LEU A 59 6.82 -1.10 9.51
CA LEU A 59 6.36 -2.39 10.01
C LEU A 59 7.41 -3.49 9.75
N SER A 60 7.52 -4.41 10.70
CA SER A 60 8.28 -5.65 10.52
C SER A 60 7.63 -6.59 9.49
N ASP A 61 8.40 -7.59 9.06
CA ASP A 61 7.89 -8.64 8.17
C ASP A 61 6.73 -9.44 8.78
N LEU A 62 6.67 -9.56 10.11
CA LEU A 62 5.58 -10.26 10.78
C LEU A 62 4.32 -9.39 10.85
N GLU A 63 4.46 -8.12 11.22
CA GLU A 63 3.32 -7.19 11.33
C GLU A 63 2.62 -6.95 9.99
N ILE A 64 3.36 -6.97 8.87
CA ILE A 64 2.75 -6.77 7.55
C ILE A 64 1.94 -7.97 7.07
N ILE A 65 2.27 -9.19 7.52
CA ILE A 65 1.54 -10.41 7.13
C ILE A 65 0.10 -10.36 7.66
N ASP A 66 -0.07 -9.90 8.90
CA ASP A 66 -1.38 -9.83 9.56
C ASP A 66 -2.19 -8.58 9.16
N LYS A 67 -1.61 -7.69 8.34
CA LYS A 67 -2.28 -6.46 7.91
C LYS A 67 -3.33 -6.75 6.83
N ASN A 68 -4.59 -6.70 7.23
CA ASN A 68 -5.73 -6.74 6.31
C ASN A 68 -6.16 -5.33 5.94
N ILE A 69 -5.88 -4.95 4.68
CA ILE A 69 -6.28 -3.65 4.12
C ILE A 69 -7.71 -3.81 3.59
N PRO A 70 -8.69 -3.03 4.08
CA PRO A 70 -10.06 -3.11 3.58
C PRO A 70 -10.13 -2.67 2.12
N THR A 71 -10.94 -3.38 1.34
CA THR A 71 -11.19 -3.02 -0.06
C THR A 71 -12.09 -1.79 -0.13
N ALA A 72 -11.75 -0.84 -1.01
CA ALA A 72 -12.56 0.34 -1.34
C ALA A 72 -12.83 1.32 -0.19
N ILE A 73 -12.05 1.25 0.90
CA ILE A 73 -12.04 2.27 1.96
C ILE A 73 -10.73 3.05 1.86
N PRO A 74 -10.77 4.38 1.62
CA PRO A 74 -9.55 5.18 1.52
C PRO A 74 -8.75 5.17 2.83
N LEU A 75 -7.45 4.90 2.73
CA LEU A 75 -6.48 5.11 3.81
C LEU A 75 -5.75 6.43 3.56
N VAL A 76 -5.91 7.39 4.47
CA VAL A 76 -5.30 8.72 4.39
C VAL A 76 -4.01 8.72 5.17
N TYR A 77 -2.96 9.31 4.58
CA TYR A 77 -1.69 9.60 5.23
C TYR A 77 -1.47 11.11 5.27
N GLU A 78 -1.17 11.64 6.45
CA GLU A 78 -0.64 12.98 6.66
C GLU A 78 0.86 12.84 6.90
N LEU A 79 1.67 13.52 6.09
CA LEU A 79 3.13 13.41 6.10
C LEU A 79 3.77 14.72 6.56
N ASP A 80 4.90 14.63 7.25
CA ASP A 80 5.74 15.78 7.58
C ASP A 80 6.60 16.23 6.38
N GLU A 81 7.41 17.27 6.56
CA GLU A 81 8.32 17.80 5.53
C GLU A 81 9.39 16.78 5.08
N ASN A 82 9.69 15.80 5.93
CA ASN A 82 10.60 14.69 5.64
C ASN A 82 9.87 13.46 5.06
N LEU A 83 8.59 13.61 4.73
CA LEU A 83 7.71 12.57 4.18
C LEU A 83 7.49 11.39 5.13
N ARG A 84 7.61 11.63 6.44
CA ARG A 84 7.29 10.66 7.48
C ARG A 84 5.82 10.78 7.88
N PRO A 85 5.08 9.67 8.03
CA PRO A 85 3.72 9.73 8.53
C PRO A 85 3.63 10.37 9.91
N VAL A 86 2.83 11.43 10.02
CA VAL A 86 2.41 12.03 11.29
C VAL A 86 1.12 11.38 11.78
N LYS A 87 0.24 11.04 10.83
CA LYS A 87 -1.04 10.40 11.10
C LYS A 87 -1.47 9.55 9.91
N ASN A 88 -2.14 8.45 10.20
CA ASN A 88 -2.91 7.71 9.19
C ASN A 88 -4.27 7.29 9.76
N TYR A 89 -5.28 7.21 8.90
CA TYR A 89 -6.64 6.79 9.28
C TYR A 89 -7.46 6.40 8.05
N TYR A 90 -8.43 5.50 8.25
CA TYR A 90 -9.39 5.15 7.22
C TYR A 90 -10.53 6.18 7.16
N LEU A 91 -11.00 6.49 5.95
CA LEU A 91 -12.21 7.28 5.73
C LEU A 91 -13.44 6.36 5.77
N GLY A 92 -14.03 6.23 6.94
CA GLY A 92 -15.25 5.45 7.19
C GLY A 92 -15.52 5.35 8.69
N SER A 93 -16.71 4.87 9.05
CA SER A 93 -16.98 4.50 10.45
C SER A 93 -16.12 3.31 10.87
N ALA A 94 -15.85 3.19 12.17
CA ALA A 94 -15.08 2.07 12.71
C ALA A 94 -15.74 0.71 12.39
N GLU A 95 -17.07 0.66 12.37
CA GLU A 95 -17.85 -0.53 12.05
C GLU A 95 -17.67 -0.95 10.58
N GLU A 96 -17.78 0.00 9.63
CA GLU A 96 -17.58 -0.26 8.21
C GLU A 96 -16.16 -0.75 7.91
N VAL A 97 -15.16 -0.13 8.53
CA VAL A 97 -13.74 -0.52 8.40
C VAL A 97 -13.54 -1.94 8.93
N ALA A 98 -14.01 -2.23 10.15
CA ALA A 98 -13.86 -3.54 10.76
C ALA A 98 -14.55 -4.65 9.95
N ALA A 99 -15.78 -4.39 9.46
CA ALA A 99 -16.51 -5.34 8.62
C ALA A 99 -15.77 -5.62 7.30
N ALA A 100 -15.23 -4.58 6.65
CA ALA A 100 -14.47 -4.73 5.41
C ALA A 100 -13.14 -5.48 5.62
N GLN A 101 -12.44 -5.21 6.72
CA GLN A 101 -11.20 -5.92 7.07
C GLN A 101 -11.47 -7.40 7.38
N ALA A 102 -12.54 -7.70 8.14
CA ALA A 102 -12.95 -9.07 8.42
C ALA A 102 -13.31 -9.82 7.13
N LYS A 103 -13.97 -9.15 6.17
CA LYS A 103 -14.26 -9.72 4.86
C LYS A 103 -12.98 -10.13 4.12
N VAL A 104 -11.97 -9.27 4.10
CA VAL A 104 -10.66 -9.57 3.47
C VAL A 104 -9.97 -10.74 4.18
N ALA A 105 -9.93 -10.73 5.51
CA ALA A 105 -9.33 -11.81 6.30
C ALA A 105 -9.98 -13.19 6.04
N ASN A 106 -11.29 -13.20 5.77
CA ASN A 106 -12.05 -14.43 5.53
C ASN A 106 -12.03 -14.90 4.06
N GLN A 107 -11.42 -14.18 3.12
CA GLN A 107 -11.42 -14.55 1.69
C GLN A 107 -10.76 -15.91 1.41
N GLY A 108 -9.84 -16.34 2.26
CA GLY A 108 -9.14 -17.62 2.13
C GLY A 108 -9.80 -18.80 2.87
N LYS A 109 -10.91 -18.57 3.59
CA LYS A 109 -11.61 -19.66 4.30
C LYS A 109 -12.46 -20.46 3.32
N ALA A 110 -12.40 -21.80 3.45
CA ALA A 110 -13.32 -22.67 2.75
C ALA A 110 -14.77 -22.31 3.12
N LYS A 111 -15.67 -22.34 2.13
CA LYS A 111 -17.11 -22.16 2.33
C LYS A 111 -17.70 -23.28 3.16
#